data_AF-A0AAD4PSF4-F1
#
_entry.id   AF-A0AAD4PSF4-F1
#
_cell.length_a   1.000
_cell.length_b   1.000
_cell.length_c   1.000
_cell.angle_alpha   90.00
_cell.angle_beta   90.00
_cell.angle_gamma   90.00
#
_symmetry.space_group_name_H-M   'P 1'
#
loop_
_entity.id
_entity.type
_entity.pdbx_description
1 polymer ?
#
loop_
_entity_poly.entity_id
_entity_poly.type
_entity_poly.pdbx_seq_one_letter_code
_entity_poly.pdbx_strand_id
1 'polypeptide(L)'
;MDGEALDRPFHFVVTGRYIAVHYDGQTFALDSNHHLRGDLFYLSDDEEKIIYNGAYIGHLKSHPDYRDDIFYICREAQYLSQSGSWTASIADALKVEINPMNIFDDPSNINILTSLSDPVINDHNPISADGIDLYHPNGYFCLYPLTGDCLWTGDAGDFKSELFFGGDIYSNGQIFRLSVNGGKTRISSGDKFLSITLGPDKAEYLPEECREHNAWSKCPKCAHWYSLGFQSEPQDCFTLIPRGLPSMFVLYDGAYYHRVSVLKSSYATTERVERIEDASLFQFVSV
;
A
#
# COMPACT_ATOMS: atom_id res chain seq x y z
N MET A 1 -21.13 -23.15 14.28
CA MET A 1 -19.91 -22.72 13.56
C MET A 1 -18.82 -22.88 14.60
N ASP A 2 -18.46 -24.13 14.84
CA ASP A 2 -17.62 -24.49 15.99
C ASP A 2 -16.25 -24.82 15.41
N GLY A 3 -15.33 -23.85 15.47
CA GLY A 3 -13.93 -24.07 15.09
C GLY A 3 -13.30 -23.02 14.17
N GLU A 4 -14.04 -22.08 13.58
CA GLU A 4 -13.42 -20.98 12.83
C GLU A 4 -12.84 -19.94 13.79
N ALA A 5 -11.55 -19.70 13.67
CA ALA A 5 -10.89 -18.63 14.40
C ALA A 5 -11.26 -17.28 13.76
N LEU A 6 -11.82 -16.36 14.55
CA LEU A 6 -12.00 -14.97 14.14
C LEU A 6 -10.70 -14.19 14.38
N ASP A 7 -9.57 -14.75 13.96
CA ASP A 7 -8.22 -14.22 14.22
C ASP A 7 -7.68 -13.33 13.10
N ARG A 8 -8.45 -13.18 12.00
CA ARG A 8 -8.07 -12.36 10.82
C ARG A 8 -9.04 -11.20 10.58
N PRO A 9 -9.12 -10.22 11.50
CA PRO A 9 -9.96 -9.04 11.31
C PRO A 9 -9.41 -8.14 10.20
N PHE A 10 -10.29 -7.56 9.38
CA PHE A 10 -9.90 -6.61 8.36
C PHE A 10 -11.02 -5.62 8.02
N HIS A 11 -10.64 -4.49 7.44
CA HIS A 11 -11.56 -3.55 6.78
C HIS A 11 -11.37 -3.58 5.26
N PHE A 12 -12.45 -3.37 4.51
CA PHE A 12 -12.33 -3.13 3.07
C PHE A 12 -11.90 -1.69 2.78
N VAL A 13 -10.96 -1.55 1.84
CA VAL A 13 -10.52 -0.29 1.28
C VAL A 13 -10.92 -0.24 -0.20
N VAL A 14 -11.75 0.72 -0.60
CA VAL A 14 -12.20 0.85 -1.98
C VAL A 14 -11.17 1.62 -2.81
N THR A 15 -10.51 0.92 -3.73
CA THR A 15 -9.42 1.48 -4.55
C THR A 15 -9.90 2.60 -5.49
N GLY A 16 -9.76 3.85 -5.05
CA GLY A 16 -9.94 5.06 -5.86
C GLY A 16 -11.14 5.95 -5.52
N ARG A 17 -12.00 5.57 -4.55
CA ARG A 17 -12.99 6.47 -3.94
C ARG A 17 -13.24 6.07 -2.50
N TYR A 18 -13.16 7.02 -1.58
CA TYR A 18 -13.58 6.85 -0.19
C TYR A 18 -15.03 6.35 -0.12
N ILE A 19 -15.17 5.08 0.19
CA ILE A 19 -16.45 4.44 0.37
C ILE A 19 -16.27 3.47 1.53
N ALA A 20 -17.01 3.69 2.61
CA ALA A 20 -17.07 2.74 3.70
C ALA A 20 -17.94 1.56 3.28
N VAL A 21 -17.43 0.34 3.44
CA VAL A 21 -18.18 -0.88 3.16
C VAL A 21 -18.82 -1.36 4.46
N HIS A 22 -20.14 -1.33 4.53
CA HIS A 22 -20.93 -1.82 5.66
C HIS A 22 -21.74 -3.05 5.25
N TYR A 23 -22.25 -3.79 6.23
CA TYR A 23 -23.17 -4.90 6.01
C TYR A 23 -24.40 -4.79 6.91
N ASP A 24 -25.57 -4.61 6.32
CA ASP A 24 -26.82 -4.37 7.07
C ASP A 24 -27.53 -5.66 7.54
N GLY A 25 -26.92 -6.82 7.28
CA GLY A 25 -27.50 -8.14 7.52
C GLY A 25 -28.00 -8.85 6.26
N GLN A 26 -28.26 -8.12 5.17
CA GLN A 26 -28.75 -8.69 3.91
C GLN A 26 -27.85 -8.35 2.72
N THR A 27 -27.31 -7.15 2.68
CA THR A 27 -26.45 -6.67 1.60
C THR A 27 -25.29 -5.82 2.12
N PHE A 28 -24.27 -5.72 1.28
CA PHE A 28 -23.26 -4.69 1.45
C PHE A 28 -23.87 -3.33 1.13
N ALA A 29 -23.69 -2.39 2.04
CA ALA A 29 -24.04 -0.98 1.86
C ALA A 29 -22.74 -0.19 1.66
N LEU A 30 -22.72 0.64 0.62
CA LEU A 30 -21.62 1.52 0.31
C LEU A 30 -21.98 2.92 0.83
N ASP A 31 -21.31 3.38 1.88
CA ASP A 31 -21.51 4.74 2.36
C ASP A 31 -20.52 5.68 1.67
N SER A 32 -21.07 6.73 1.05
CA SER A 32 -20.30 7.83 0.49
C SER A 32 -19.73 8.76 1.56
N ASN A 33 -20.00 8.53 2.84
CA ASN A 33 -19.38 9.27 3.92
C ASN A 33 -17.89 8.94 3.98
N HIS A 34 -17.10 9.85 3.41
CA HIS A 34 -15.68 9.72 3.15
C HIS A 34 -14.79 9.66 4.41
N HIS A 35 -15.38 9.63 5.60
CA HIS A 35 -14.69 9.69 6.88
C HIS A 35 -15.03 8.54 7.83
N LEU A 36 -15.89 7.60 7.40
CA LEU A 36 -16.18 6.40 8.19
C LEU A 36 -15.28 5.25 7.74
N ARG A 37 -14.68 4.56 8.71
CA ARG A 37 -14.20 3.19 8.46
C ARG A 37 -15.43 2.30 8.35
N GLY A 38 -15.44 1.44 7.33
CA GLY A 38 -16.49 0.45 7.13
C GLY A 38 -16.58 -0.52 8.30
N ASP A 39 -17.46 -1.49 8.15
CA ASP A 39 -17.61 -2.56 9.13
C ASP A 39 -16.31 -3.39 9.24
N LEU A 40 -16.13 -4.04 10.39
CA LEU A 40 -15.06 -5.00 10.60
C LEU A 40 -15.51 -6.38 10.14
N PHE A 41 -14.70 -7.00 9.28
CA PHE A 41 -14.95 -8.33 8.71
C PHE A 41 -13.85 -9.29 9.14
N TYR A 42 -14.10 -10.59 8.93
CA TYR A 42 -13.13 -11.65 9.20
C TYR A 42 -13.00 -12.56 7.98
N LEU A 43 -11.80 -13.06 7.71
CA LEU A 43 -11.58 -14.10 6.71
C LEU A 43 -11.68 -15.48 7.35
N SER A 44 -12.20 -16.44 6.60
CA SER A 44 -12.08 -17.86 6.95
C SER A 44 -10.62 -18.33 6.89
N ASP A 45 -10.34 -19.49 7.47
CA ASP A 45 -8.99 -20.09 7.53
C ASP A 45 -8.36 -20.32 6.14
N ASP A 46 -9.21 -20.53 5.12
CA ASP A 46 -8.82 -20.71 3.72
C ASP A 46 -8.66 -19.38 2.95
N GLU A 47 -8.86 -18.23 3.62
CA GLU A 47 -8.75 -16.86 3.08
C GLU A 47 -9.74 -16.53 1.95
N GLU A 48 -10.72 -17.40 1.70
CA GLU A 48 -11.66 -17.21 0.59
C GLU A 48 -12.98 -16.57 1.03
N LYS A 49 -13.50 -16.90 2.22
CA LYS A 49 -14.85 -16.48 2.64
C LYS A 49 -14.81 -15.30 3.58
N ILE A 50 -15.82 -14.44 3.42
CA ILE A 50 -16.03 -13.27 4.26
C ILE A 50 -17.02 -13.65 5.37
N ILE A 51 -16.60 -13.42 6.61
CA ILE A 51 -17.38 -13.64 7.82
C ILE A 51 -17.72 -12.29 8.45
N TYR A 52 -18.98 -12.12 8.84
CA TYR A 52 -19.47 -10.97 9.58
C TYR A 52 -20.46 -11.41 10.65
N ASN A 53 -20.29 -10.95 11.90
CA ASN A 53 -21.11 -11.36 13.04
C ASN A 53 -21.30 -12.89 13.16
N GLY A 54 -20.25 -13.66 12.85
CA GLY A 54 -20.26 -15.12 12.92
C GLY A 54 -21.08 -15.80 11.82
N ALA A 55 -21.33 -15.15 10.68
CA ALA A 55 -21.97 -15.74 9.51
C ALA A 55 -21.16 -15.48 8.23
N TYR A 56 -21.16 -16.45 7.31
CA TYR A 56 -20.61 -16.24 5.98
C TYR A 56 -21.55 -15.38 5.14
N ILE A 57 -21.02 -14.28 4.60
CA ILE A 57 -21.80 -13.29 3.84
C ILE A 57 -21.37 -13.16 2.37
N GLY A 58 -20.24 -13.76 2.00
CA GLY A 58 -19.69 -13.73 0.65
C GLY A 58 -18.33 -14.41 0.57
N HIS A 59 -17.65 -14.25 -0.55
CA HIS A 59 -16.27 -14.69 -0.75
C HIS A 59 -15.49 -13.66 -1.57
N LEU A 60 -14.17 -13.67 -1.40
CA LEU A 60 -13.25 -12.86 -2.17
C LEU A 60 -12.82 -13.59 -3.43
N LYS A 61 -12.59 -12.80 -4.47
CA LYS A 61 -11.97 -13.27 -5.71
C LYS A 61 -10.90 -12.30 -6.14
N SER A 62 -9.67 -12.79 -6.29
CA SER A 62 -8.53 -11.97 -6.69
C SER A 62 -8.72 -11.32 -8.07
N HIS A 63 -8.22 -10.09 -8.21
CA HIS A 63 -8.14 -9.38 -9.46
C HIS A 63 -7.14 -10.09 -10.39
N PRO A 64 -7.46 -10.27 -11.69
CA PRO A 64 -6.59 -11.01 -12.61
C PRO A 64 -5.19 -10.40 -12.77
N ASP A 65 -5.11 -9.06 -12.77
CA ASP A 65 -3.84 -8.33 -12.95
C ASP A 65 -3.12 -7.98 -11.63
N TYR A 66 -3.82 -8.07 -10.49
CA TYR A 66 -3.33 -7.68 -9.15
C TYR A 66 -3.70 -8.76 -8.15
N ARG A 67 -3.26 -9.97 -8.47
CA ARG A 67 -3.66 -11.18 -7.77
C ARG A 67 -3.27 -11.07 -6.29
N ASP A 68 -4.17 -11.44 -5.39
CA ASP A 68 -3.94 -11.54 -3.95
C ASP A 68 -3.64 -10.20 -3.24
N ASP A 69 -3.64 -9.09 -3.99
CA ASP A 69 -3.56 -7.72 -3.47
C ASP A 69 -4.91 -6.99 -3.59
N ILE A 70 -5.60 -7.14 -4.73
CA ILE A 70 -6.90 -6.53 -5.01
C ILE A 70 -7.94 -7.62 -5.23
N PHE A 71 -9.14 -7.40 -4.70
CA PHE A 71 -10.22 -8.37 -4.68
C PHE A 71 -11.52 -7.80 -5.22
N TYR A 72 -12.39 -8.72 -5.62
CA TYR A 72 -13.81 -8.50 -5.83
C TYR A 72 -14.60 -9.21 -4.74
N ILE A 73 -15.62 -8.53 -4.20
CA ILE A 73 -16.58 -9.15 -3.28
C ILE A 73 -17.62 -9.90 -4.10
N CYS A 74 -17.73 -11.21 -3.87
CA CYS A 74 -18.56 -12.10 -4.65
C CYS A 74 -19.61 -12.81 -3.79
N ARG A 75 -20.77 -13.06 -4.41
CA ARG A 75 -21.81 -13.96 -3.89
C ARG A 75 -22.30 -14.80 -5.04
N GLU A 76 -22.15 -16.11 -4.93
CA GLU A 76 -22.41 -17.05 -6.03
C GLU A 76 -21.68 -16.61 -7.31
N ALA A 77 -22.40 -16.39 -8.42
CA ALA A 77 -21.85 -15.93 -9.69
C ALA A 77 -21.92 -14.40 -9.88
N GLN A 78 -22.21 -13.64 -8.83
CA GLN A 78 -22.38 -12.19 -8.86
C GLN A 78 -21.27 -11.48 -8.08
N TYR A 79 -21.01 -10.23 -8.49
CA TYR A 79 -20.04 -9.31 -7.94
C TYR A 79 -20.75 -8.13 -7.31
N LEU A 80 -20.23 -7.60 -6.21
CA LEU A 80 -20.68 -6.31 -5.69
C LEU A 80 -20.21 -5.20 -6.65
N SER A 81 -21.12 -4.36 -7.12
CA SER A 81 -20.77 -3.23 -8.00
C SER A 81 -20.44 -1.96 -7.21
N GLN A 82 -19.89 -0.96 -7.90
CA GLN A 82 -19.65 0.39 -7.34
C GLN A 82 -20.92 1.10 -6.84
N SER A 83 -22.10 0.64 -7.25
CA SER A 83 -23.39 1.19 -6.78
C SER A 83 -23.93 0.48 -5.54
N GLY A 84 -23.20 -0.50 -5.00
CA GLY A 84 -23.67 -1.36 -3.90
C GLY A 84 -24.65 -2.45 -4.34
N SER A 85 -24.95 -2.56 -5.63
CA SER A 85 -25.84 -3.59 -6.18
C SER A 85 -25.06 -4.81 -6.69
N TRP A 86 -25.67 -5.99 -6.66
CA TRP A 86 -25.10 -7.21 -7.25
C TRP A 86 -25.20 -7.21 -8.78
N THR A 87 -24.11 -7.55 -9.45
CA THR A 87 -24.01 -7.59 -10.91
C THR A 87 -23.33 -8.87 -11.38
N ALA A 88 -23.65 -9.35 -12.58
CA ALA A 88 -22.92 -10.46 -13.22
C ALA A 88 -21.66 -9.98 -13.97
N SER A 89 -21.50 -8.66 -14.15
CA SER A 89 -20.43 -8.04 -14.92
C SER A 89 -19.23 -7.76 -14.01
N ILE A 90 -18.09 -8.41 -14.28
CA ILE A 90 -16.83 -8.13 -13.59
C ILE A 90 -16.30 -6.73 -13.88
N ALA A 91 -16.67 -6.14 -15.03
CA ALA A 91 -16.24 -4.78 -15.39
C ALA A 91 -16.82 -3.72 -14.46
N ASP A 92 -18.04 -3.96 -13.94
CA ASP A 92 -18.75 -3.06 -13.02
C ASP A 92 -18.46 -3.37 -11.55
N ALA A 93 -17.66 -4.42 -11.29
CA ALA A 93 -17.36 -4.88 -9.95
C ALA A 93 -16.51 -3.86 -9.17
N LEU A 94 -16.85 -3.72 -7.90
CA LEU A 94 -16.11 -2.94 -6.91
C LEU A 94 -14.75 -3.62 -6.66
N LYS A 95 -13.68 -2.85 -6.79
CA LYS A 95 -12.30 -3.30 -6.55
C LYS A 95 -11.91 -2.87 -5.14
N VAL A 96 -11.64 -3.85 -4.28
CA VAL A 96 -11.30 -3.61 -2.88
C VAL A 96 -9.93 -4.18 -2.54
N GLU A 97 -9.22 -3.48 -1.69
CA GLU A 97 -8.06 -3.98 -0.96
C GLU A 97 -8.51 -4.37 0.45
N ILE A 98 -7.82 -5.33 1.07
CA ILE A 98 -8.02 -5.68 2.47
C ILE A 98 -7.00 -4.93 3.31
N ASN A 99 -7.46 -4.22 4.33
CA ASN A 99 -6.59 -3.62 5.34
C ASN A 99 -6.67 -4.47 6.62
N PRO A 100 -5.69 -5.36 6.87
CA PRO A 100 -5.68 -6.21 8.05
C PRO A 100 -5.59 -5.35 9.31
N MET A 101 -6.34 -5.72 10.32
CA MET A 101 -6.17 -5.17 11.65
C MET A 101 -5.27 -6.07 12.48
N ASN A 102 -4.34 -5.48 13.22
CA ASN A 102 -3.68 -6.23 14.28
C ASN A 102 -4.70 -6.52 15.39
N ILE A 103 -4.75 -7.75 15.88
CA ILE A 103 -5.60 -8.14 17.03
C ILE A 103 -5.26 -7.36 18.31
N PHE A 104 -4.11 -6.68 18.35
CA PHE A 104 -3.70 -5.79 19.44
C PHE A 104 -3.97 -4.31 19.17
N ASP A 105 -4.36 -3.94 17.95
CA ASP A 105 -4.74 -2.56 17.65
C ASP A 105 -6.14 -2.33 18.22
N ASP A 106 -6.23 -1.42 19.18
CA ASP A 106 -7.49 -1.00 19.76
C ASP A 106 -8.26 -0.17 18.72
N PRO A 107 -9.42 -0.64 18.21
CA PRO A 107 -10.22 0.11 17.24
C PRO A 107 -10.70 1.48 17.79
N SER A 108 -10.62 1.71 19.11
CA SER A 108 -10.94 2.98 19.75
C SER A 108 -9.81 4.03 19.76
N ASN A 109 -8.57 3.66 19.43
CA ASN A 109 -7.41 4.57 19.42
C ASN A 109 -7.12 5.21 18.05
N ILE A 110 -7.99 4.98 17.07
CA ILE A 110 -7.78 5.44 15.70
C ILE A 110 -8.38 6.85 15.60
N ASN A 111 -7.51 7.84 15.42
CA ASN A 111 -7.92 9.22 15.20
C ASN A 111 -8.65 9.30 13.86
N ILE A 112 -9.98 9.27 13.92
CA ILE A 112 -10.84 9.64 12.79
C ILE A 112 -10.45 11.06 12.39
N LEU A 113 -9.73 11.21 11.27
CA LEU A 113 -9.52 12.50 10.65
C LEU A 113 -10.89 13.08 10.32
N THR A 114 -11.31 14.01 11.17
CA THR A 114 -12.60 14.67 11.08
C THR A 114 -12.49 15.70 9.96
N SER A 115 -13.23 15.49 8.88
CA SER A 115 -13.42 16.44 7.77
C SER A 115 -12.13 16.77 7.00
N LEU A 116 -11.77 15.90 6.06
CA LEU A 116 -10.88 16.25 4.94
C LEU A 116 -11.75 16.85 3.83
N SER A 117 -11.28 17.93 3.18
CA SER A 117 -11.94 18.47 1.98
C SER A 117 -11.99 17.41 0.87
N ASP A 118 -13.01 17.47 0.00
CA ASP A 118 -13.16 16.55 -1.13
C ASP A 118 -11.84 16.37 -1.90
N PRO A 119 -11.43 15.14 -2.22
CA PRO A 119 -10.16 14.88 -2.90
C PRO A 119 -10.20 15.48 -4.31
N VAL A 120 -9.15 16.21 -4.68
CA VAL A 120 -8.93 16.58 -6.09
C VAL A 120 -8.25 15.38 -6.76
N ILE A 121 -8.93 14.67 -7.66
CA ILE A 121 -8.33 13.54 -8.39
C ILE A 121 -7.76 14.05 -9.71
N ASN A 122 -6.43 14.18 -9.80
CA ASN A 122 -5.71 14.35 -11.05
C ASN A 122 -4.23 13.95 -10.87
N ASP A 123 -3.47 13.84 -11.97
CA ASP A 123 -2.05 13.44 -11.93
C ASP A 123 -1.16 14.40 -11.10
N HIS A 124 -1.68 15.58 -10.73
CA HIS A 124 -1.00 16.56 -9.89
C HIS A 124 -1.38 16.43 -8.41
N ASN A 125 -2.36 15.59 -8.10
CA ASN A 125 -2.88 15.36 -6.75
C ASN A 125 -3.19 13.86 -6.54
N PRO A 126 -2.18 13.05 -6.24
CA PRO A 126 -2.31 11.62 -6.04
C PRO A 126 -3.13 11.32 -4.79
N ILE A 127 -3.92 10.24 -4.86
CA ILE A 127 -4.78 9.79 -3.77
C ILE A 127 -4.32 8.43 -3.20
N SER A 128 -4.57 8.20 -1.92
CA SER A 128 -4.38 6.91 -1.27
C SER A 128 -5.42 5.88 -1.78
N ALA A 129 -5.21 4.61 -1.44
CA ALA A 129 -6.13 3.52 -1.70
C ALA A 129 -7.53 3.79 -1.15
N ASP A 130 -7.59 4.35 0.06
CA ASP A 130 -8.83 4.76 0.73
C ASP A 130 -9.34 6.14 0.30
N GLY A 131 -8.68 6.78 -0.67
CA GLY A 131 -9.12 8.04 -1.29
C GLY A 131 -8.42 9.30 -0.76
N ILE A 132 -7.72 9.18 0.37
CA ILE A 132 -6.71 10.10 0.93
C ILE A 132 -6.04 11.08 -0.03
N ASP A 133 -6.27 12.40 -0.04
CA ASP A 133 -5.26 13.28 -0.67
C ASP A 133 -3.90 13.04 0.00
N LEU A 134 -2.93 12.51 -0.76
CA LEU A 134 -1.63 12.14 -0.21
C LEU A 134 -0.83 13.35 0.29
N TYR A 135 -1.16 14.56 -0.17
CA TYR A 135 -0.53 15.79 0.28
C TYR A 135 -1.34 16.54 1.34
N HIS A 136 -2.36 15.89 1.91
CA HIS A 136 -3.16 16.50 2.95
C HIS A 136 -2.30 16.89 4.16
N PRO A 137 -2.41 18.14 4.67
CA PRO A 137 -1.71 18.54 5.87
C PRO A 137 -2.13 17.62 7.04
N ASN A 138 -1.14 16.99 7.68
CA ASN A 138 -1.30 16.03 8.78
C ASN A 138 -1.79 14.62 8.37
N GLY A 139 -1.76 14.26 7.09
CA GLY A 139 -1.98 12.89 6.65
C GLY A 139 -0.86 11.95 7.11
N TYR A 140 -1.24 10.81 7.66
CA TYR A 140 -0.36 9.70 8.00
C TYR A 140 -0.82 8.47 7.23
N PHE A 141 0.13 7.71 6.69
CA PHE A 141 -0.15 6.63 5.77
C PHE A 141 0.76 5.44 6.01
N CYS A 142 0.23 4.24 5.85
CA CYS A 142 1.01 3.03 5.64
C CYS A 142 1.29 2.85 4.14
N LEU A 143 2.46 2.34 3.78
CA LEU A 143 2.88 2.06 2.40
C LEU A 143 2.81 0.55 2.13
N TYR A 144 2.05 0.16 1.12
CA TYR A 144 1.85 -1.22 0.69
C TYR A 144 2.39 -1.42 -0.73
N PRO A 145 3.33 -2.36 -0.95
CA PRO A 145 3.71 -2.76 -2.29
C PRO A 145 2.74 -3.82 -2.82
N LEU A 146 2.38 -3.72 -4.10
CA LEU A 146 1.59 -4.74 -4.81
C LEU A 146 2.55 -5.66 -5.55
N THR A 147 2.76 -6.85 -4.99
CA THR A 147 3.76 -7.81 -5.48
C THR A 147 3.15 -9.16 -5.86
N GLY A 148 1.84 -9.36 -5.64
CA GLY A 148 1.16 -10.62 -5.90
C GLY A 148 1.36 -11.71 -4.85
N ASP A 149 2.19 -11.44 -3.84
CA ASP A 149 2.38 -12.27 -2.65
C ASP A 149 1.91 -11.41 -1.47
N CYS A 150 0.85 -11.79 -0.76
CA CYS A 150 0.05 -10.92 0.12
C CYS A 150 0.82 -9.97 1.08
N LEU A 151 0.23 -8.78 1.26
CA LEU A 151 0.27 -7.91 2.46
C LEU A 151 1.64 -7.71 3.11
N TRP A 152 2.60 -7.22 2.33
CA TRP A 152 3.86 -6.77 2.90
C TRP A 152 3.67 -5.41 3.56
N THR A 153 3.75 -5.36 4.89
CA THR A 153 3.85 -4.08 5.59
C THR A 153 5.32 -3.75 5.82
N GLY A 154 5.68 -2.48 5.66
CA GLY A 154 7.06 -2.03 5.87
C GLY A 154 7.49 -2.13 7.34
N ASP A 155 8.20 -3.17 7.79
CA ASP A 155 8.87 -3.16 9.10
C ASP A 155 10.24 -3.83 9.01
N ALA A 156 11.27 -3.07 9.38
CA ALA A 156 12.50 -3.61 9.93
C ALA A 156 13.10 -2.51 10.81
N GLY A 157 12.62 -2.38 12.05
CA GLY A 157 13.14 -1.41 13.01
C GLY A 157 14.65 -1.18 12.89
N ASP A 158 15.05 0.04 12.51
CA ASP A 158 16.44 0.52 12.34
C ASP A 158 17.49 -0.49 11.82
N PHE A 159 17.11 -1.54 11.07
CA PHE A 159 18.08 -2.52 10.58
C PHE A 159 18.84 -1.86 9.43
N LYS A 160 20.05 -1.36 9.70
CA LYS A 160 20.96 -0.76 8.71
C LYS A 160 20.41 0.46 7.92
N SER A 161 19.38 1.15 8.42
CA SER A 161 18.84 2.38 7.78
C SER A 161 18.28 2.19 6.36
N GLU A 162 17.94 0.97 5.93
CA GLU A 162 17.28 0.68 4.64
C GLU A 162 15.76 0.49 4.82
N LEU A 163 14.98 0.67 3.75
CA LEU A 163 13.55 0.33 3.71
C LEU A 163 13.38 -1.17 3.42
N PHE A 164 12.67 -1.85 4.31
CA PHE A 164 12.30 -3.24 4.16
C PHE A 164 10.79 -3.40 4.27
N PHE A 165 10.27 -4.43 3.61
CA PHE A 165 8.90 -4.89 3.77
C PHE A 165 8.90 -6.25 4.47
N GLY A 166 8.26 -6.33 5.62
CA GLY A 166 8.08 -7.55 6.38
C GLY A 166 6.97 -8.41 5.78
N GLY A 167 7.12 -9.73 5.86
CA GLY A 167 6.14 -10.69 5.35
C GLY A 167 5.12 -11.15 6.39
N ASP A 168 4.94 -10.42 7.49
CA ASP A 168 3.89 -10.73 8.47
C ASP A 168 2.63 -9.94 8.12
N ILE A 169 1.55 -10.68 7.84
CA ILE A 169 0.20 -10.17 7.53
C ILE A 169 -0.40 -9.30 8.63
N TYR A 170 0.24 -9.21 9.80
CA TYR A 170 -0.19 -8.39 10.95
C TYR A 170 0.90 -7.46 11.51
N SER A 171 2.00 -7.23 10.77
CA SER A 171 3.02 -6.28 11.21
C SER A 171 2.47 -4.85 11.12
N ASN A 172 2.60 -4.08 12.21
CA ASN A 172 2.29 -2.66 12.22
C ASN A 172 3.33 -1.97 11.33
N GLY A 173 2.98 -1.82 10.05
CA GLY A 173 3.85 -1.20 9.07
C GLY A 173 4.34 0.18 9.51
N GLN A 174 5.38 0.65 8.84
CA GLN A 174 5.93 1.97 9.09
C GLN A 174 4.95 3.03 8.63
N ILE A 175 4.66 3.97 9.54
CA ILE A 175 3.81 5.10 9.27
C ILE A 175 4.65 6.19 8.61
N PHE A 176 4.18 6.66 7.47
CA PHE A 176 4.76 7.73 6.70
C PHE A 176 3.89 8.98 6.73
N ARG A 177 4.52 10.12 6.51
CA ARG A 177 3.85 11.37 6.11
C ARG A 177 4.40 11.79 4.76
N LEU A 178 3.52 12.34 3.93
CA LEU A 178 3.88 12.83 2.60
C LEU A 178 3.83 14.35 2.59
N SER A 179 4.78 14.96 1.89
CA SER A 179 4.81 16.41 1.66
C SER A 179 5.46 16.74 0.32
N VAL A 180 5.12 17.88 -0.27
CA VAL A 180 5.73 18.34 -1.52
C VAL A 180 6.97 19.19 -1.23
N ASN A 181 8.06 18.91 -1.93
CA ASN A 181 9.27 19.73 -1.98
C ASN A 181 9.72 19.87 -3.45
N GLY A 182 9.64 21.10 -4.00
CA GLY A 182 10.09 21.37 -5.36
C GLY A 182 9.37 20.56 -6.45
N GLY A 183 8.09 20.22 -6.25
CA GLY A 183 7.30 19.38 -7.17
C GLY A 183 7.54 17.88 -7.04
N LYS A 184 8.36 17.46 -6.07
CA LYS A 184 8.62 16.06 -5.71
C LYS A 184 8.05 15.73 -4.33
N THR A 185 7.77 14.46 -4.09
CA THR A 185 7.27 13.89 -2.85
C THR A 185 8.40 13.59 -1.86
N ARG A 186 8.34 14.21 -0.69
CA ARG A 186 9.05 13.80 0.52
C ARG A 186 8.19 12.80 1.27
N ILE A 187 8.78 11.64 1.57
CA ILE A 187 8.15 10.59 2.37
C ILE A 187 8.94 10.54 3.68
N SER A 188 8.33 10.90 4.81
CA SER A 188 8.99 10.93 6.12
C SER A 188 8.44 9.87 7.04
N SER A 189 9.31 9.23 7.83
CA SER A 189 8.94 8.42 8.98
C SER A 189 9.66 8.95 10.21
N GLY A 190 8.92 9.44 11.19
CA GLY A 190 9.49 10.09 12.37
C GLY A 190 10.27 11.36 11.99
N ASP A 191 11.54 11.42 12.37
CA ASP A 191 12.48 12.51 12.10
C ASP A 191 13.37 12.27 10.87
N LYS A 192 13.17 11.15 10.16
CA LYS A 192 13.92 10.79 8.96
C LYS A 192 13.03 10.81 7.73
N PHE A 193 13.65 10.92 6.57
CA PHE A 193 13.01 10.85 5.27
C PHE A 193 13.56 9.70 4.46
N LEU A 194 12.69 9.09 3.67
CA LEU A 194 13.06 8.12 2.66
C LEU A 194 13.97 8.81 1.63
N SER A 195 15.07 8.16 1.30
CA SER A 195 16.11 8.66 0.41
C SER A 195 16.81 7.50 -0.28
N ILE A 196 17.61 7.79 -1.31
CA ILE A 196 18.50 6.81 -1.90
C ILE A 196 19.70 6.63 -0.97
N THR A 197 20.00 5.40 -0.60
CA THR A 197 21.18 5.05 0.19
C THR A 197 22.08 4.11 -0.56
N LEU A 198 23.39 4.26 -0.36
CA LEU A 198 24.35 3.22 -0.66
C LEU A 198 24.41 2.31 0.57
N GLY A 199 24.19 1.01 0.40
CA GLY A 199 24.25 0.08 1.53
C GLY A 199 25.59 0.24 2.27
N PRO A 200 25.61 0.34 3.62
CA PRO A 200 26.82 0.65 4.37
C PRO A 200 27.95 -0.38 4.15
N ASP A 201 27.59 -1.64 3.92
CA ASP A 201 28.54 -2.74 3.66
C ASP A 201 28.95 -2.85 2.18
N LYS A 202 28.42 -1.98 1.30
CA LYS A 202 28.52 -2.10 -0.16
C LYS A 202 29.49 -1.09 -0.79
N ALA A 203 29.78 0.01 -0.11
CA ALA A 203 30.60 1.09 -0.64
C ALA A 203 32.04 0.67 -0.97
N GLU A 204 32.61 -0.23 -0.17
CA GLU A 204 33.99 -0.72 -0.35
C GLU A 204 34.16 -1.63 -1.57
N TYR A 205 33.06 -2.17 -2.09
CA TYR A 205 33.05 -3.11 -3.22
C TYR A 205 32.70 -2.43 -4.56
N LEU A 206 32.55 -1.10 -4.59
CA LEU A 206 32.35 -0.37 -5.84
C LEU A 206 33.56 -0.57 -6.76
N PRO A 207 33.35 -0.95 -8.03
CA PRO A 207 34.41 -1.03 -9.03
C PRO A 207 35.19 0.29 -9.10
N GLU A 208 36.51 0.22 -9.34
CA GLU A 208 37.36 1.42 -9.39
C GLU A 208 36.86 2.46 -10.42
N GLU A 209 36.40 1.97 -11.56
CA GLU A 209 35.73 2.74 -12.63
C GLU A 209 34.43 3.43 -12.21
N CYS A 210 33.86 3.08 -11.06
CA CYS A 210 32.62 3.62 -10.52
C CYS A 210 32.83 4.48 -9.26
N ARG A 211 34.07 4.72 -8.82
CA ARG A 211 34.35 5.46 -7.57
C ARG A 211 33.89 6.92 -7.61
N GLU A 212 33.86 7.53 -8.79
CA GLU A 212 33.37 8.91 -8.97
C GLU A 212 31.86 8.96 -9.20
N HIS A 213 31.20 7.81 -9.40
CA HIS A 213 29.77 7.74 -9.59
C HIS A 213 29.05 7.97 -8.27
N ASN A 214 27.86 8.56 -8.39
CA ASN A 214 26.95 8.82 -7.28
C ASN A 214 25.59 8.19 -7.58
N ALA A 215 24.64 8.37 -6.66
CA ALA A 215 23.29 7.84 -6.76
C ALA A 215 22.54 8.28 -8.03
N TRP A 216 22.95 9.35 -8.72
CA TRP A 216 22.28 9.88 -9.91
C TRP A 216 23.02 9.55 -11.22
N SER A 217 24.19 8.92 -11.10
CA SER A 217 24.96 8.47 -12.25
C SER A 217 24.21 7.33 -12.93
N LYS A 218 23.81 7.52 -14.19
CA LYS A 218 23.14 6.48 -15.00
C LYS A 218 24.14 5.40 -15.42
N CYS A 219 24.52 4.57 -14.45
CA CYS A 219 25.45 3.46 -14.64
C CYS A 219 24.78 2.15 -14.21
N PRO A 220 24.50 1.21 -15.14
CA PRO A 220 23.86 -0.07 -14.82
C PRO A 220 24.61 -0.88 -13.75
N LYS A 221 25.95 -0.80 -13.75
CA LYS A 221 26.80 -1.45 -12.74
C LYS A 221 26.62 -0.86 -11.34
N CYS A 222 26.34 0.44 -11.24
CA CYS A 222 26.13 1.14 -9.97
C CYS A 222 24.71 0.97 -9.44
N ALA A 223 23.71 0.85 -10.33
CA ALA A 223 22.29 0.84 -9.96
C ALA A 223 21.95 -0.21 -8.88
N HIS A 224 22.59 -1.38 -8.93
CA HIS A 224 22.33 -2.51 -8.02
C HIS A 224 22.90 -2.30 -6.60
N TRP A 225 23.74 -1.27 -6.41
CA TRP A 225 24.35 -0.95 -5.12
C TRP A 225 23.53 0.05 -4.31
N TYR A 226 22.60 0.75 -4.96
CA TYR A 226 21.72 1.73 -4.32
C TYR A 226 20.34 1.11 -4.03
N SER A 227 19.83 1.40 -2.84
CA SER A 227 18.53 0.98 -2.31
C SER A 227 17.78 2.20 -1.75
N LEU A 228 16.53 2.01 -1.33
CA LEU A 228 15.83 2.99 -0.52
C LEU A 228 16.20 2.81 0.97
N GLY A 229 16.42 3.93 1.64
CA GLY A 229 16.74 3.99 3.07
C GLY A 229 16.37 5.32 3.69
N PHE A 230 16.83 5.60 4.91
CA PHE A 230 16.40 6.75 5.71
C PHE A 230 17.53 7.71 6.04
N GLN A 231 17.29 9.01 5.86
CA GLN A 231 18.22 10.10 6.16
C GLN A 231 17.51 11.29 6.81
N SER A 232 18.18 12.04 7.69
CA SER A 232 17.57 13.16 8.42
C SER A 232 17.17 14.34 7.54
N GLU A 233 17.93 14.64 6.49
CA GLU A 233 17.59 15.72 5.55
C GLU A 233 18.06 15.33 4.14
N PRO A 234 17.19 14.74 3.32
CA PRO A 234 17.58 14.31 1.99
C PRO A 234 17.61 15.52 1.07
N GLN A 235 18.66 15.60 0.25
CA GLN A 235 18.71 16.55 -0.87
C GLN A 235 17.74 16.16 -1.99
N ASP A 236 17.27 14.91 -1.97
CA ASP A 236 16.47 14.29 -3.00
C ASP A 236 15.08 13.92 -2.49
N CYS A 237 14.15 13.81 -3.42
CA CYS A 237 12.75 13.48 -3.19
C CYS A 237 12.29 12.59 -4.34
N PHE A 238 11.23 11.81 -4.12
CA PHE A 238 10.68 10.90 -5.12
C PHE A 238 9.57 11.57 -5.91
N THR A 239 9.29 11.11 -7.11
CA THR A 239 8.06 11.43 -7.83
C THR A 239 7.17 10.21 -7.77
N LEU A 240 5.93 10.38 -7.30
CA LEU A 240 4.89 9.36 -7.44
C LEU A 240 4.36 9.45 -8.88
N ILE A 241 4.58 8.41 -9.68
CA ILE A 241 4.08 8.37 -11.06
C ILE A 241 2.85 7.44 -11.09
N PRO A 242 1.64 7.97 -11.42
CA PRO A 242 0.44 7.15 -11.49
C PRO A 242 0.56 6.02 -12.52
N ARG A 243 0.16 4.81 -12.13
CA ARG A 243 0.15 3.63 -13.01
C ARG A 243 -0.82 2.57 -12.49
N GLY A 244 -1.67 2.03 -13.36
CA GLY A 244 -2.65 1.00 -12.98
C GLY A 244 -3.96 1.60 -12.52
N LEU A 245 -4.44 1.22 -11.33
CA LEU A 245 -5.64 1.82 -10.73
C LEU A 245 -5.36 3.26 -10.24
N PRO A 246 -6.40 4.10 -10.03
CA PRO A 246 -6.23 5.51 -9.69
C PRO A 246 -5.40 5.82 -8.43
N SER A 247 -5.30 4.87 -7.49
CA SER A 247 -4.56 4.99 -6.23
C SER A 247 -3.20 4.28 -6.23
N MET A 248 -2.71 3.86 -7.41
CA MET A 248 -1.46 3.10 -7.56
C MET A 248 -0.36 3.95 -8.20
N PHE A 249 0.84 3.83 -7.64
CA PHE A 249 1.99 4.64 -8.06
C PHE A 249 3.26 3.80 -8.18
N VAL A 250 4.17 4.25 -9.04
CA VAL A 250 5.58 3.82 -8.99
C VAL A 250 6.42 4.92 -8.34
N LEU A 251 7.44 4.52 -7.58
CA LEU A 251 8.42 5.45 -7.01
C LEU A 251 9.53 5.73 -8.01
N TYR A 252 9.75 7.00 -8.34
CA TYR A 252 10.81 7.46 -9.23
C TYR A 252 11.74 8.45 -8.54
N ASP A 253 13.05 8.21 -8.59
CA ASP A 253 14.03 9.02 -7.87
C ASP A 253 14.67 10.15 -8.71
N GLY A 254 14.25 10.30 -9.97
CA GLY A 254 14.84 11.23 -10.93
C GLY A 254 15.84 10.59 -11.90
N ALA A 255 16.27 9.35 -11.64
CA ALA A 255 17.11 8.57 -12.54
C ALA A 255 16.55 7.17 -12.81
N TYR A 256 16.04 6.50 -11.77
CA TYR A 256 15.57 5.12 -11.79
C TYR A 256 14.21 4.99 -11.10
N TYR A 257 13.47 3.95 -11.49
CA TYR A 257 12.29 3.48 -10.76
C TYR A 257 12.69 2.44 -9.72
N HIS A 258 11.79 2.14 -8.79
CA HIS A 258 12.05 1.17 -7.73
C HIS A 258 11.14 -0.06 -7.85
N ARG A 259 11.75 -1.24 -7.69
CA ARG A 259 11.09 -2.53 -7.62
C ARG A 259 11.31 -3.14 -6.23
N VAL A 260 10.27 -3.76 -5.71
CA VAL A 260 10.36 -4.63 -4.53
C VAL A 260 10.92 -5.99 -4.97
N SER A 261 12.07 -6.33 -4.42
CA SER A 261 12.73 -7.62 -4.59
C SER A 261 12.49 -8.47 -3.35
N VAL A 262 11.64 -9.49 -3.48
CA VAL A 262 11.38 -10.48 -2.45
C VAL A 262 12.60 -11.38 -2.33
N LEU A 263 13.38 -11.18 -1.26
CA LEU A 263 14.62 -11.94 -1.04
C LEU A 263 14.36 -13.25 -0.30
N LYS A 264 13.36 -13.28 0.59
CA LYS A 264 12.89 -14.46 1.36
C LYS A 264 11.41 -14.33 1.68
N SER A 265 10.74 -15.45 1.96
CA SER A 265 9.32 -15.51 2.38
C SER A 265 8.98 -14.71 3.66
N SER A 266 9.94 -14.02 4.25
CA SER A 266 9.79 -13.22 5.47
C SER A 266 10.21 -11.75 5.32
N TYR A 267 10.90 -11.36 4.24
CA TYR A 267 11.19 -9.94 3.95
C TYR A 267 11.53 -9.64 2.49
N ALA A 268 11.25 -8.41 2.08
CA ALA A 268 11.60 -7.84 0.78
C ALA A 268 12.39 -6.53 0.93
N THR A 269 13.20 -6.22 -0.09
CA THR A 269 14.00 -4.99 -0.20
C THR A 269 13.64 -4.24 -1.47
N THR A 270 14.21 -3.05 -1.67
CA THR A 270 14.06 -2.29 -2.91
C THR A 270 15.32 -2.32 -3.76
N GLU A 271 15.14 -2.37 -5.07
CA GLU A 271 16.21 -2.21 -6.06
C GLU A 271 15.79 -1.27 -7.18
N ARG A 272 16.78 -0.72 -7.88
CA ARG A 272 16.56 0.20 -9.00
C ARG A 272 16.37 -0.52 -10.32
N VAL A 273 15.39 -0.05 -11.09
CA VAL A 273 15.09 -0.51 -12.46
C VAL A 273 14.97 0.67 -13.41
N GLU A 274 15.31 0.46 -14.69
CA GLU A 274 15.36 1.53 -15.69
C GLU A 274 13.99 1.85 -16.30
N ARG A 275 13.14 0.83 -16.42
CA ARG A 275 11.84 0.96 -17.09
C ARG A 275 10.73 1.00 -16.06
N ILE A 276 9.74 1.85 -16.33
CA ILE A 276 8.53 1.94 -15.51
C ILE A 276 7.77 0.62 -15.47
N GLU A 277 7.84 -0.18 -16.55
CA GLU A 277 7.14 -1.47 -16.61
C GLU A 277 7.66 -2.48 -15.58
N ASP A 278 8.96 -2.39 -15.27
CA ASP A 278 9.66 -3.28 -14.34
C ASP A 278 9.53 -2.83 -12.87
N ALA A 279 8.95 -1.65 -12.62
CA ALA A 279 8.77 -1.10 -11.29
C ALA A 279 7.59 -1.74 -10.54
N SER A 280 7.72 -1.84 -9.22
CA SER A 280 6.61 -2.27 -8.36
C SER A 280 5.57 -1.17 -8.23
N LEU A 281 4.30 -1.56 -8.13
CA LEU A 281 3.22 -0.65 -7.77
C LEU A 281 3.14 -0.53 -6.26
N PHE A 282 2.80 0.65 -5.81
CA PHE A 282 2.62 0.97 -4.40
C PHE A 282 1.26 1.64 -4.19
N GLN A 283 0.65 1.34 -3.06
CA GLN A 283 -0.52 2.02 -2.54
C GLN A 283 -0.20 2.59 -1.16
N PHE A 284 -0.82 3.72 -0.84
CA PHE A 284 -0.82 4.27 0.50
C PHE A 284 -2.22 4.04 1.10
N VAL A 285 -2.31 3.73 2.39
CA VAL A 285 -3.59 3.66 3.12
C VAL A 285 -3.48 4.55 4.34
N SER A 286 -4.48 5.38 4.62
CA SER A 286 -4.41 6.26 5.79
C SER A 286 -4.46 5.49 7.11
N VAL A 287 -3.82 6.07 8.15
CA VAL A 287 -3.79 5.52 9.51
C VAL A 287 -4.82 6.18 10.41
#